data_AF-A0A3A9BR45-F1
#
_entry.id   AF-A0A3A9BR45-F1
#
_cell.length_a   1.000
_cell.length_b   1.000
_cell.length_c   1.000
_cell.angle_alpha   90.00
_cell.angle_beta   90.00
_cell.angle_gamma   90.00
#
_symmetry.space_group_name_H-M   'P 1'
#
loop_
_entity.id
_entity.type
_entity.pdbx_description
1 polymer ?
#
loop_
_entity_poly.entity_id
_entity_poly.type
_entity_poly.pdbx_seq_one_letter_code
_entity_poly.pdbx_strand_id
1 'polypeptide(L)'
;MRMGEMIDISVILPIYNAEPYLRQCLDSLCGQTLRSIEIICVDDGSTDSSLAILRDYEKQDTRIKVLTQTNQYAGAARNYGMRYAKGKYLIFLDSDDFFQLDMLEKMYKKAEHGRLDITVCHYELYSDIAKEKIIMDFSEKDSYLPKEKDIFSGRDMRCAGIFQATVGWAWDKLFRTEFVKSCGYKFSDFRSSEDGFFVYMLLAKAKRIGVIKKSLVFHRMYNFNSLSNTKEQNWKNGFKMLESIRSELLRQDLYSLYEQSFVSIAIEFQVDYLKSMFEKNAFFQCYQYIKEVTEPNFRLMQYQGTYLCREKDVSQYKQVLETEVQDFLFVLLREKEDIIIRTRQKGWVFPYRLVPSGCRLLIYGAGMIGKEYYDQLMQTRYCEKVKIVDKQWKQCRTIRVPVEDPQIVKNGDFDYILISIGNQEVRDKVKLWLGDMGIKEDKILYVGKNGK
;
A
#
# COMPACT_ATOMS: atom_id res chain seq x y z
N MET A 1 20.12 2.99 -42.89
CA MET A 1 20.07 3.14 -41.42
C MET A 1 18.63 2.83 -41.00
N ARG A 2 18.38 1.78 -40.21
CA ARG A 2 17.03 1.56 -39.64
C ARG A 2 16.74 2.74 -38.72
N MET A 3 15.67 3.48 -38.98
CA MET A 3 15.08 4.40 -37.98
C MET A 3 14.92 3.56 -36.70
N GLY A 4 15.63 3.92 -35.63
CA GLY A 4 15.48 3.23 -34.35
C GLY A 4 14.00 3.26 -33.98
N GLU A 5 13.43 2.11 -33.64
CA GLU A 5 12.03 2.03 -33.23
C GLU A 5 11.79 3.04 -32.10
N MET A 6 10.79 3.90 -32.30
CA MET A 6 10.41 4.89 -31.32
C MET A 6 9.79 4.18 -30.12
N ILE A 7 10.36 4.38 -28.93
CA ILE A 7 9.83 3.84 -27.69
C ILE A 7 8.75 4.80 -27.18
N ASP A 8 7.54 4.29 -27.00
CA ASP A 8 6.40 5.07 -26.53
C ASP A 8 6.41 5.19 -25.01
N ILE A 9 6.69 4.09 -24.29
CA ILE A 9 6.73 4.07 -22.83
C ILE A 9 7.98 3.35 -22.31
N SER A 10 8.68 3.98 -21.38
CA SER A 10 9.63 3.31 -20.50
C SER A 10 8.93 2.92 -19.20
N VAL A 11 8.82 1.61 -18.97
CA VAL A 11 8.41 1.05 -17.67
C VAL A 11 9.64 0.96 -16.79
N ILE A 12 9.59 1.57 -15.61
CA ILE A 12 10.66 1.53 -14.61
C ILE A 12 10.16 0.71 -13.43
N LEU A 13 10.85 -0.38 -13.13
CA LEU A 13 10.47 -1.34 -12.10
C LEU A 13 11.62 -1.45 -11.08
N PRO A 14 11.51 -0.92 -9.86
CA PRO A 14 12.46 -1.18 -8.79
C PRO A 14 12.18 -2.56 -8.17
N ILE A 15 13.22 -3.35 -7.90
CA ILE A 15 13.09 -4.71 -7.37
C ILE A 15 14.03 -4.87 -6.17
N TYR A 16 13.49 -5.34 -5.04
CA TYR A 16 14.27 -5.82 -3.91
C TYR A 16 13.51 -6.97 -3.24
N ASN A 17 14.10 -8.17 -3.26
CA ASN A 17 13.54 -9.38 -2.65
C ASN A 17 12.07 -9.66 -3.02
N ALA A 18 11.77 -9.66 -4.32
CA ALA A 18 10.42 -9.80 -4.87
C ALA A 18 10.15 -11.20 -5.47
N GLU A 19 10.98 -12.21 -5.21
CA GLU A 19 10.87 -13.55 -5.78
C GLU A 19 9.43 -14.12 -5.82
N PRO A 20 8.61 -13.99 -4.75
CA PRO A 20 7.26 -14.58 -4.74
C PRO A 20 6.28 -13.99 -5.76
N TYR A 21 6.51 -12.76 -6.22
CA TYR A 21 5.54 -11.99 -7.01
C TYR A 21 6.07 -11.60 -8.40
N LEU A 22 7.39 -11.56 -8.55
CA LEU A 22 8.06 -10.97 -9.69
C LEU A 22 7.69 -11.61 -11.03
N ARG A 23 7.51 -12.93 -11.09
CA ARG A 23 7.11 -13.63 -12.34
C ARG A 23 5.76 -13.15 -12.83
N GLN A 24 4.76 -13.06 -11.95
CA GLN A 24 3.43 -12.57 -12.33
C GLN A 24 3.46 -11.11 -12.79
N CYS A 25 4.26 -10.28 -12.12
CA CYS A 25 4.50 -8.90 -12.52
C CYS A 25 5.05 -8.84 -13.95
N LEU A 26 6.18 -9.52 -14.20
CA LEU A 26 6.85 -9.54 -15.50
C LEU A 26 5.99 -10.15 -16.60
N ASP A 27 5.25 -11.23 -16.33
CA ASP A 27 4.32 -11.83 -17.30
C ASP A 27 3.26 -10.81 -17.75
N SER A 28 2.71 -10.03 -16.83
CA SER A 28 1.73 -8.98 -17.15
C SER A 28 2.31 -7.82 -17.96
N LEU A 29 3.61 -7.52 -17.78
CA LEU A 29 4.33 -6.49 -18.54
C LEU A 29 4.75 -6.99 -19.93
N CYS A 30 5.28 -8.20 -20.04
CA CYS A 30 5.64 -8.82 -21.31
C CYS A 30 4.39 -9.06 -22.17
N GLY A 31 3.27 -9.38 -21.52
CA GLY A 31 1.96 -9.58 -22.12
C GLY A 31 1.24 -8.30 -22.58
N GLN A 32 1.79 -7.10 -22.35
CA GLN A 32 1.14 -5.85 -22.75
C GLN A 32 0.84 -5.79 -24.25
N THR A 33 -0.35 -5.28 -24.60
CA THR A 33 -0.79 -5.13 -25.99
C THR A 33 0.00 -4.05 -26.74
N LEU A 34 0.46 -3.01 -26.04
CA LEU A 34 1.39 -2.02 -26.59
C LEU A 34 2.80 -2.62 -26.67
N ARG A 35 3.34 -2.73 -27.90
CA ARG A 35 4.65 -3.38 -28.14
C ARG A 35 5.83 -2.42 -28.10
N SER A 36 5.62 -1.15 -28.41
CA SER A 36 6.61 -0.05 -28.41
C SER A 36 6.97 0.40 -26.98
N ILE A 37 7.37 -0.55 -26.14
CA ILE A 37 7.75 -0.32 -24.75
C ILE A 37 9.16 -0.83 -24.48
N GLU A 38 9.84 -0.24 -23.51
CA GLU A 38 11.00 -0.84 -22.85
C GLU A 38 10.70 -1.05 -21.37
N ILE A 39 11.25 -2.09 -20.77
CA ILE A 39 11.03 -2.48 -19.37
C ILE A 39 12.39 -2.46 -18.68
N ILE A 40 12.63 -1.43 -17.87
CA ILE A 40 13.88 -1.20 -17.15
C ILE A 40 13.69 -1.71 -15.73
N CYS A 41 14.21 -2.91 -15.49
CA CYS A 41 14.22 -3.56 -14.18
C CYS A 41 15.49 -3.15 -13.43
N VAL A 42 15.33 -2.57 -12.24
CA VAL A 42 16.45 -2.16 -11.38
C VAL A 42 16.46 -3.03 -10.13
N ASP A 43 17.33 -4.03 -10.12
CA ASP A 43 17.61 -4.83 -8.94
C ASP A 43 18.42 -4.01 -7.93
N ASP A 44 17.81 -3.71 -6.79
CA ASP A 44 18.36 -2.90 -5.70
C ASP A 44 19.10 -3.78 -4.68
N GLY A 45 19.89 -4.72 -5.18
CA GLY A 45 20.72 -5.61 -4.38
C GLY A 45 19.92 -6.72 -3.70
N SER A 46 19.04 -7.41 -4.44
CA SER A 46 18.27 -8.53 -3.90
C SER A 46 19.20 -9.67 -3.42
N THR A 47 18.77 -10.34 -2.36
CA THR A 47 19.45 -11.49 -1.74
C THR A 47 18.70 -12.81 -1.98
N ASP A 48 17.52 -12.76 -2.59
CA ASP A 48 16.73 -13.91 -3.01
C ASP A 48 16.92 -14.23 -4.52
N SER A 49 16.04 -15.04 -5.11
CA SER A 49 16.16 -15.43 -6.52
C SER A 49 15.69 -14.34 -7.51
N SER A 50 15.38 -13.11 -7.07
CA SER A 50 14.85 -12.04 -7.92
C SER A 50 15.76 -11.73 -9.10
N LEU A 51 17.07 -11.57 -8.88
CA LEU A 51 18.02 -11.26 -9.95
C LEU A 51 18.10 -12.39 -10.99
N ALA A 52 18.05 -13.65 -10.56
CA ALA A 52 18.04 -14.79 -11.47
C ALA A 52 16.78 -14.77 -12.36
N ILE A 53 15.61 -14.53 -11.77
CA ILE A 53 14.35 -14.37 -12.50
C ILE A 53 14.47 -13.24 -13.54
N LEU A 54 14.97 -12.06 -13.16
CA LEU A 54 15.15 -10.93 -14.07
C LEU A 54 16.03 -11.30 -15.28
N ARG A 55 17.14 -11.99 -15.06
CA ARG A 55 18.06 -12.41 -16.13
C ARG A 55 17.44 -13.46 -17.06
N ASP A 56 16.54 -14.29 -16.55
CA ASP A 56 15.82 -15.25 -17.40
C ASP A 56 14.81 -14.56 -18.31
N TYR A 57 14.10 -13.54 -17.82
CA TYR A 57 13.19 -12.74 -18.64
C TYR A 57 13.94 -11.86 -19.65
N GLU A 58 15.08 -11.26 -19.27
CA GLU A 58 15.93 -10.46 -20.18
C GLU A 58 16.42 -11.27 -21.41
N LYS A 59 16.66 -12.58 -21.23
CA LYS A 59 17.02 -13.48 -22.36
C LYS A 59 15.84 -13.77 -23.29
N GLN A 60 14.61 -13.72 -22.78
CA GLN A 60 13.39 -14.12 -23.49
C GLN A 60 12.69 -12.95 -24.17
N ASP A 61 12.79 -11.75 -23.60
CA ASP A 61 12.14 -10.54 -24.13
C ASP A 61 13.17 -9.40 -24.27
N THR A 62 13.48 -9.04 -25.52
CA THR A 62 14.48 -8.02 -25.85
C THR A 62 14.09 -6.61 -25.38
N ARG A 63 12.85 -6.40 -24.95
CA ARG A 63 12.38 -5.13 -24.37
C ARG A 63 12.82 -4.96 -22.92
N ILE A 64 13.23 -6.04 -22.24
CA ILE A 64 13.68 -6.01 -20.85
C ILE A 64 15.15 -5.62 -20.78
N LYS A 65 15.48 -4.74 -19.85
CA LYS A 65 16.83 -4.35 -19.50
C LYS A 65 17.01 -4.43 -17.99
N VAL A 66 17.98 -5.22 -17.55
CA VAL A 66 18.26 -5.42 -16.13
C VAL A 66 19.48 -4.61 -15.71
N LEU A 67 19.25 -3.69 -14.77
CA LEU A 67 20.25 -2.90 -14.07
C LEU A 67 20.39 -3.43 -12.63
N THR A 68 21.57 -3.29 -12.05
CA THR A 68 21.85 -3.71 -10.67
C THR A 68 22.52 -2.58 -9.93
N GLN A 69 22.15 -2.37 -8.67
CA GLN A 69 22.81 -1.44 -7.77
C GLN A 69 22.87 -2.02 -6.35
N THR A 70 23.71 -1.44 -5.49
CA THR A 70 23.65 -1.72 -4.05
C THR A 70 22.38 -1.11 -3.46
N ASN A 71 21.76 -1.79 -2.48
CA ASN A 71 20.50 -1.38 -1.87
C ASN A 71 20.52 0.09 -1.42
N GLN A 72 19.67 0.90 -2.05
CA GLN A 72 19.47 2.33 -1.80
C GLN A 72 17.99 2.71 -1.78
N TYR A 73 17.10 1.72 -1.64
CA TYR A 73 15.65 1.84 -1.62
C TYR A 73 15.01 2.21 -2.97
N ALA A 74 13.68 2.05 -3.03
CA ALA A 74 12.89 2.14 -4.24
C ALA A 74 13.05 3.48 -4.97
N GLY A 75 13.12 4.61 -4.24
CA GLY A 75 13.30 5.93 -4.84
C GLY A 75 14.63 6.07 -5.60
N ALA A 76 15.73 5.57 -5.04
CA ALA A 76 17.03 5.56 -5.72
C ALA A 76 17.01 4.64 -6.94
N ALA A 77 16.41 3.46 -6.84
CA ALA A 77 16.26 2.53 -7.95
C ALA A 77 15.40 3.12 -9.10
N ARG A 78 14.27 3.77 -8.79
CA ARG A 78 13.44 4.51 -9.77
C ARG A 78 14.24 5.62 -10.46
N ASN A 79 14.99 6.40 -9.69
CA ASN A 79 15.86 7.45 -10.23
C ASN A 79 16.98 6.88 -11.12
N TYR A 80 17.54 5.71 -10.78
CA TYR A 80 18.57 5.06 -11.58
C TYR A 80 18.00 4.55 -12.90
N GLY A 81 16.85 3.87 -12.86
CA GLY A 81 16.12 3.42 -14.06
C GLY A 81 15.72 4.58 -14.98
N MET A 82 15.24 5.69 -14.41
CA MET A 82 14.86 6.90 -15.15
C MET A 82 16.01 7.49 -15.99
N ARG A 83 17.29 7.31 -15.60
CA ARG A 83 18.45 7.79 -16.37
C ARG A 83 18.64 7.03 -17.69
N TYR A 84 18.13 5.81 -17.79
CA TYR A 84 18.25 4.97 -18.99
C TYR A 84 16.99 4.97 -19.85
N ALA A 85 15.91 5.57 -19.37
CA ALA A 85 14.63 5.65 -20.07
C ALA A 85 14.72 6.52 -21.34
N LYS A 86 14.21 5.98 -22.44
CA LYS A 86 14.17 6.57 -23.78
C LYS A 86 12.75 6.79 -24.30
N GLY A 87 11.76 6.29 -23.59
CA GLY A 87 10.35 6.38 -23.93
C GLY A 87 9.84 7.81 -23.92
N LYS A 88 8.85 8.09 -24.77
CA LYS A 88 8.13 9.37 -24.77
C LYS A 88 7.41 9.62 -23.44
N TYR A 89 6.99 8.55 -22.78
CA TYR A 89 6.40 8.55 -21.45
C TYR A 89 7.15 7.62 -20.48
N LEU A 90 7.02 7.89 -19.19
CA LEU A 90 7.54 7.11 -18.08
C LEU A 90 6.39 6.58 -17.24
N ILE A 91 6.47 5.33 -16.80
CA ILE A 91 5.62 4.77 -15.75
C ILE A 91 6.50 4.03 -14.73
N PHE A 92 6.23 4.23 -13.44
CA PHE A 92 7.00 3.65 -12.35
C PHE A 92 6.12 2.63 -11.64
N LEU A 93 6.37 1.35 -11.82
CA LEU A 93 5.52 0.28 -11.29
C LEU A 93 6.20 -0.43 -10.13
N ASP A 94 5.45 -1.15 -9.31
CA ASP A 94 5.99 -1.95 -8.21
C ASP A 94 6.04 -3.44 -8.57
N SER A 95 7.13 -4.11 -8.16
CA SER A 95 7.43 -5.51 -8.55
C SER A 95 6.55 -6.56 -7.87
N ASP A 96 5.82 -6.17 -6.84
CA ASP A 96 4.82 -7.00 -6.18
C ASP A 96 3.42 -6.87 -6.78
N ASP A 97 3.18 -5.93 -7.69
CA ASP A 97 1.89 -5.75 -8.35
C ASP A 97 1.81 -6.45 -9.71
N PHE A 98 0.60 -6.49 -10.30
CA PHE A 98 0.39 -6.97 -11.67
C PHE A 98 -0.68 -6.14 -12.37
N PHE A 99 -0.69 -6.20 -13.71
CA PHE A 99 -1.37 -5.19 -14.52
C PHE A 99 -2.33 -5.80 -15.55
N GLN A 100 -3.36 -5.04 -15.93
CA GLN A 100 -4.19 -5.38 -17.09
C GLN A 100 -3.35 -5.39 -18.36
N LEU A 101 -3.55 -6.38 -19.24
CA LEU A 101 -2.74 -6.54 -20.47
C LEU A 101 -2.87 -5.35 -21.45
N ASP A 102 -3.93 -4.56 -21.35
CA ASP A 102 -4.17 -3.37 -22.17
C ASP A 102 -3.92 -2.04 -21.42
N MET A 103 -3.29 -2.09 -20.24
CA MET A 103 -3.02 -0.92 -19.40
C MET A 103 -2.20 0.12 -20.15
N LEU A 104 -1.01 -0.25 -20.64
CA LEU A 104 -0.07 0.67 -21.26
C LEU A 104 -0.65 1.26 -22.55
N GLU A 105 -1.36 0.44 -23.34
CA GLU A 105 -2.01 0.90 -24.57
C GLU A 105 -3.10 1.95 -24.29
N LYS A 106 -3.96 1.72 -23.28
CA LYS A 106 -5.00 2.69 -22.90
C LYS A 106 -4.42 3.98 -22.36
N MET A 107 -3.43 3.88 -21.47
CA MET A 107 -2.77 5.06 -20.89
C MET A 107 -2.07 5.87 -21.98
N TYR A 108 -1.34 5.21 -22.89
CA TYR A 108 -0.70 5.87 -24.04
C TYR A 108 -1.71 6.56 -24.95
N LYS A 109 -2.78 5.88 -25.37
CA LYS A 109 -3.81 6.47 -26.25
C LYS A 109 -4.45 7.70 -25.61
N LYS A 110 -4.79 7.65 -24.31
CA LYS A 110 -5.33 8.81 -23.58
C LYS A 110 -4.31 9.94 -23.50
N ALA A 111 -3.05 9.62 -23.21
CA ALA A 111 -1.96 10.59 -23.12
C ALA A 111 -1.70 11.30 -24.44
N GLU A 112 -1.62 10.57 -25.55
CA GLU A 112 -1.38 11.13 -26.89
C GLU A 112 -2.56 11.97 -27.37
N HIS A 113 -3.78 11.43 -27.27
CA HIS A 113 -4.99 12.15 -27.69
C HIS A 113 -5.13 13.48 -26.93
N GLY A 114 -4.87 13.46 -25.62
CA GLY A 114 -4.93 14.65 -24.79
C GLY A 114 -3.65 15.48 -24.75
N ARG A 115 -2.54 15.05 -25.39
CA ARG A 115 -1.19 15.61 -25.19
C ARG A 115 -0.87 15.83 -23.70
N LEU A 116 -1.16 14.83 -22.88
CA LEU A 116 -1.13 14.94 -21.43
C LEU A 116 0.31 15.01 -20.91
N ASP A 117 0.48 15.76 -19.82
CA ASP A 117 1.66 15.74 -18.97
C ASP A 117 1.60 14.52 -18.03
N ILE A 118 0.40 14.23 -17.51
CA ILE A 118 0.13 13.13 -16.57
C ILE A 118 -1.18 12.44 -16.96
N THR A 119 -1.18 11.11 -17.01
CA THR A 119 -2.40 10.28 -17.12
C THR A 119 -2.52 9.41 -15.88
N VAL A 120 -3.65 9.50 -15.18
CA VAL A 120 -3.96 8.71 -13.97
C VAL A 120 -4.94 7.60 -14.35
N CYS A 121 -4.80 6.42 -13.76
CA CYS A 121 -5.80 5.35 -13.85
C CYS A 121 -6.32 4.95 -12.46
N HIS A 122 -7.47 4.29 -12.42
CA HIS A 122 -7.96 3.65 -11.19
C HIS A 122 -7.26 2.31 -10.99
N TYR A 123 -7.50 1.69 -9.83
CA TYR A 123 -6.91 0.42 -9.44
C TYR A 123 -7.85 -0.43 -8.59
N GLU A 124 -7.53 -1.71 -8.49
CA GLU A 124 -8.16 -2.66 -7.58
C GLU A 124 -7.12 -3.16 -6.59
N LEU A 125 -7.57 -3.56 -5.40
CA LEU A 125 -6.71 -4.28 -4.47
C LEU A 125 -6.77 -5.78 -4.77
N TYR A 126 -5.67 -6.50 -4.58
CA TYR A 126 -5.60 -7.94 -4.76
C TYR A 126 -5.11 -8.63 -3.48
N SER A 127 -5.81 -9.68 -3.06
CA SER A 127 -5.41 -10.51 -1.93
C SER A 127 -4.85 -11.84 -2.42
N ASP A 128 -3.55 -12.10 -2.21
CA ASP A 128 -2.96 -13.41 -2.52
C ASP A 128 -3.55 -14.55 -1.73
N ILE A 129 -3.90 -14.22 -0.50
CA ILE A 129 -4.47 -15.10 0.50
C ILE A 129 -5.74 -15.74 -0.06
N ALA A 130 -6.61 -14.92 -0.64
CA ALA A 130 -7.88 -15.40 -1.16
C ALA A 130 -7.96 -15.56 -2.67
N LYS A 131 -6.99 -15.00 -3.39
CA LYS A 131 -6.97 -14.94 -4.85
C LYS A 131 -8.15 -14.16 -5.43
N GLU A 132 -8.53 -13.08 -4.75
CA GLU A 132 -9.67 -12.23 -5.11
C GLU A 132 -9.28 -10.75 -5.21
N LYS A 133 -10.11 -9.99 -5.94
CA LYS A 133 -9.93 -8.56 -6.21
C LYS A 133 -10.97 -7.75 -5.44
N ILE A 134 -10.59 -6.58 -4.94
CA ILE A 134 -11.47 -5.62 -4.27
C ILE A 134 -11.54 -4.38 -5.16
N ILE A 135 -12.77 -4.06 -5.59
CA ILE A 135 -13.06 -2.84 -6.32
C ILE A 135 -13.01 -1.68 -5.33
N MET A 136 -12.19 -0.69 -5.66
CA MET A 136 -12.05 0.52 -4.88
C MET A 136 -13.16 1.51 -5.24
N ASP A 137 -13.71 2.18 -4.23
CA ASP A 137 -14.61 3.30 -4.44
C ASP A 137 -13.78 4.58 -4.66
N PHE A 138 -13.87 5.12 -5.88
CA PHE A 138 -13.22 6.37 -6.25
C PHE A 138 -14.16 7.57 -6.19
N SER A 139 -15.43 7.41 -5.76
CA SER A 139 -16.45 8.47 -5.78
C SER A 139 -15.98 9.76 -5.11
N GLU A 140 -15.35 9.65 -3.94
CA GLU A 140 -14.78 10.78 -3.20
C GLU A 140 -13.66 11.46 -4.00
N LYS A 141 -12.67 10.71 -4.49
CA LYS A 141 -11.55 11.27 -5.26
C LYS A 141 -12.00 11.90 -6.58
N ASP A 142 -12.89 11.22 -7.28
CA ASP A 142 -13.49 11.67 -8.53
C ASP A 142 -14.34 12.94 -8.34
N SER A 143 -14.88 13.17 -7.13
CA SER A 143 -15.67 14.38 -6.83
C SER A 143 -14.85 15.67 -6.88
N TYR A 144 -13.54 15.57 -6.69
CA TYR A 144 -12.61 16.71 -6.81
C TYR A 144 -12.29 17.06 -8.26
N LEU A 145 -12.53 16.15 -9.22
CA LEU A 145 -12.24 16.40 -10.64
C LEU A 145 -13.18 17.46 -11.22
N PRO A 146 -12.70 18.34 -12.12
CA PRO A 146 -13.57 19.30 -12.80
C PRO A 146 -14.65 18.59 -13.63
N LYS A 147 -15.93 18.87 -13.35
CA LYS A 147 -17.07 18.21 -14.02
C LYS A 147 -17.16 18.47 -15.53
N GLU A 148 -16.66 19.62 -15.98
CA GLU A 148 -16.81 20.10 -17.36
C GLU A 148 -15.53 19.93 -18.22
N LYS A 149 -14.47 19.33 -17.65
CA LYS A 149 -13.18 19.22 -18.34
C LYS A 149 -12.60 17.81 -18.24
N ASP A 150 -12.49 17.14 -19.38
CA ASP A 150 -11.78 15.87 -19.51
C ASP A 150 -10.25 16.00 -19.39
N ILE A 151 -9.73 17.21 -19.63
CA ILE A 151 -8.32 17.56 -19.50
C ILE A 151 -8.22 18.81 -18.65
N PHE A 152 -7.46 18.74 -17.57
CA PHE A 152 -7.38 19.81 -16.58
C PHE A 152 -5.97 19.99 -16.04
N SER A 153 -5.77 21.02 -15.24
CA SER A 153 -4.60 21.28 -14.44
C SER A 153 -5.02 21.56 -13.00
N GLY A 154 -4.07 21.58 -12.06
CA GLY A 154 -4.38 22.01 -10.69
C GLY A 154 -4.97 23.44 -10.62
N ARG A 155 -4.67 24.32 -11.58
CA ARG A 155 -5.23 25.68 -11.67
C ARG A 155 -6.71 25.71 -12.05
N ASP A 156 -7.22 24.67 -12.70
CA ASP A 156 -8.64 24.55 -13.02
C ASP A 156 -9.48 24.17 -11.80
N MET A 157 -8.83 23.75 -10.71
CA MET A 157 -9.45 23.28 -9.48
C MET A 157 -9.42 24.41 -8.46
N ARG A 158 -10.48 25.24 -8.44
CA ARG A 158 -10.56 26.48 -7.62
C ARG A 158 -10.35 26.28 -6.11
N CYS A 159 -10.54 25.06 -5.61
CA CYS A 159 -10.30 24.70 -4.23
C CYS A 159 -9.47 23.42 -4.22
N ALA A 160 -8.16 23.53 -4.46
CA ALA A 160 -7.22 22.59 -3.85
C ALA A 160 -7.45 21.07 -4.09
N GLY A 161 -8.13 20.67 -5.16
CA GLY A 161 -8.49 19.26 -5.34
C GLY A 161 -7.37 18.39 -5.88
N ILE A 162 -6.23 18.97 -6.29
CA ILE A 162 -5.24 18.21 -7.06
C ILE A 162 -4.56 17.13 -6.23
N PHE A 163 -4.24 17.39 -4.96
CA PHE A 163 -3.64 16.39 -4.08
C PHE A 163 -4.66 15.44 -3.44
N GLN A 164 -5.96 15.75 -3.56
CA GLN A 164 -7.07 14.92 -3.08
C GLN A 164 -7.63 14.00 -4.18
N ALA A 165 -7.58 14.45 -5.44
CA ALA A 165 -8.09 13.73 -6.62
C ALA A 165 -7.27 12.47 -6.95
N THR A 166 -6.06 12.34 -6.42
CA THR A 166 -5.21 11.16 -6.56
C THR A 166 -4.27 11.06 -5.36
N VAL A 167 -3.62 9.92 -5.20
CA VAL A 167 -2.68 9.66 -4.10
C VAL A 167 -1.24 9.90 -4.57
N GLY A 168 -0.35 10.23 -3.64
CA GLY A 168 1.06 10.57 -3.89
C GLY A 168 1.99 9.42 -4.30
N TRP A 169 1.48 8.26 -4.72
CA TRP A 169 2.28 7.17 -5.30
C TRP A 169 2.40 7.30 -6.82
N ALA A 170 3.40 6.63 -7.42
CA ALA A 170 3.70 6.77 -8.85
C ALA A 170 3.05 5.71 -9.76
N TRP A 171 2.63 4.56 -9.23
CA TRP A 171 2.31 3.35 -10.02
C TRP A 171 1.00 3.37 -10.80
N ASP A 172 0.08 4.28 -10.50
CA ASP A 172 -1.16 4.50 -11.25
C ASP A 172 -1.05 5.63 -12.27
N LYS A 173 0.16 6.14 -12.55
CA LYS A 173 0.40 7.34 -13.35
C LYS A 173 1.40 7.13 -14.47
N LEU A 174 1.03 7.58 -15.67
CA LEU A 174 1.92 7.73 -16.83
C LEU A 174 2.33 9.19 -16.96
N PHE A 175 3.63 9.47 -17.01
CA PHE A 175 4.19 10.82 -17.03
C PHE A 175 4.88 11.10 -18.36
N ARG A 176 4.69 12.29 -18.96
CA ARG A 176 5.43 12.67 -20.17
C ARG A 176 6.91 12.91 -19.83
N THR A 177 7.83 12.21 -20.48
CA THR A 177 9.26 12.22 -20.16
C THR A 177 9.86 13.63 -20.18
N GLU A 178 9.58 14.39 -21.23
CA GLU A 178 10.10 15.76 -21.36
C GLU A 178 9.50 16.72 -20.31
N PHE A 179 8.26 16.49 -19.87
CA PHE A 179 7.67 17.26 -18.78
C PHE A 179 8.40 16.98 -17.46
N VAL A 180 8.64 15.71 -17.12
CA VAL A 180 9.39 15.32 -15.92
C VAL A 180 10.79 15.93 -15.94
N LYS A 181 11.53 15.80 -17.04
CA LYS A 181 12.86 16.39 -17.22
C LYS A 181 12.85 17.91 -17.04
N SER A 182 11.86 18.60 -17.61
CA SER A 182 11.73 20.06 -17.48
C SER A 182 11.46 20.53 -16.06
N CYS A 183 10.82 19.69 -15.22
CA CYS A 183 10.60 19.99 -13.82
C CYS A 183 11.84 19.72 -12.95
N GLY A 184 12.63 18.71 -13.31
CA GLY A 184 13.89 18.37 -12.63
C GLY A 184 13.71 17.66 -11.29
N TYR A 185 12.50 17.23 -10.94
CA TYR A 185 12.22 16.50 -9.71
C TYR A 185 12.70 15.05 -9.79
N LYS A 186 13.03 14.50 -8.63
CA LYS A 186 13.50 13.12 -8.43
C LYS A 186 12.77 12.53 -7.23
N PHE A 187 12.70 11.20 -7.18
CA PHE A 187 12.28 10.49 -5.97
C PHE A 187 13.28 10.74 -4.85
N SER A 188 12.80 10.82 -3.60
CA SER A 188 13.70 10.92 -2.45
C SER A 188 14.46 9.60 -2.25
N ASP A 189 15.61 9.65 -1.58
CA ASP A 189 16.36 8.48 -1.11
C ASP A 189 15.77 7.88 0.18
N PHE A 190 14.52 8.21 0.48
CA PHE A 190 13.84 7.79 1.69
C PHE A 190 13.52 6.31 1.61
N ARG A 191 13.56 5.67 2.78
CA ARG A 191 13.09 4.30 2.95
C ARG A 191 11.57 4.17 2.73
N SER A 192 10.81 5.22 2.97
CA SER A 192 9.36 5.24 2.81
C SER A 192 8.88 6.64 2.51
N SER A 193 7.69 6.78 1.91
CA SER A 193 7.13 8.07 1.50
C SER A 193 8.00 8.80 0.46
N GLU A 194 8.80 8.04 -0.28
CA GLU A 194 9.77 8.50 -1.26
C GLU A 194 9.14 9.04 -2.55
N ASP A 195 7.93 8.58 -2.86
CA ASP A 195 7.16 8.99 -4.04
C ASP A 195 6.56 10.38 -3.90
N GLY A 196 6.09 10.73 -2.69
CA GLY A 196 5.15 11.84 -2.53
C GLY A 196 5.69 13.18 -3.01
N PHE A 197 6.95 13.51 -2.72
CA PHE A 197 7.56 14.75 -3.23
C PHE A 197 7.55 14.79 -4.77
N PHE A 198 8.03 13.73 -5.42
CA PHE A 198 8.07 13.63 -6.88
C PHE A 198 6.66 13.77 -7.48
N VAL A 199 5.70 13.01 -6.97
CA VAL A 199 4.35 12.94 -7.52
C VAL A 199 3.58 14.23 -7.29
N TYR A 200 3.51 14.73 -6.05
CA TYR A 200 2.75 15.94 -5.73
C TYR A 200 3.31 17.17 -6.45
N MET A 201 4.63 17.30 -6.56
CA MET A 201 5.21 18.44 -7.27
C MET A 201 4.99 18.38 -8.80
N LEU A 202 4.98 17.18 -9.40
CA LEU A 202 4.59 17.03 -10.80
C LEU A 202 3.11 17.33 -11.01
N LEU A 203 2.22 16.86 -10.13
CA LEU A 203 0.79 17.19 -10.17
C LEU A 203 0.54 18.71 -10.08
N ALA A 204 1.25 19.41 -9.19
CA ALA A 204 1.14 20.85 -9.03
C ALA A 204 1.61 21.64 -10.27
N LYS A 205 2.59 21.11 -11.03
CA LYS A 205 3.15 21.78 -12.23
C LYS A 205 2.51 21.36 -13.55
N ALA A 206 1.82 20.23 -13.59
CA ALA A 206 1.18 19.73 -14.80
C ALA A 206 0.07 20.68 -15.29
N LYS A 207 0.08 20.93 -16.59
CA LYS A 207 -0.92 21.76 -17.29
C LYS A 207 -2.01 20.92 -17.94
N ARG A 208 -1.73 19.64 -18.20
CA ARG A 208 -2.63 18.72 -18.90
C ARG A 208 -2.64 17.36 -18.20
N ILE A 209 -3.67 17.14 -17.40
CA ILE A 209 -3.91 15.91 -16.64
C ILE A 209 -5.19 15.29 -17.18
N GLY A 210 -5.18 13.97 -17.35
CA GLY A 210 -6.37 13.20 -17.70
C GLY A 210 -6.49 11.97 -16.81
N VAL A 211 -7.73 11.55 -16.56
CA VAL A 211 -8.04 10.37 -15.73
C VAL A 211 -8.73 9.31 -16.58
N ILE A 212 -8.32 8.06 -16.39
CA ILE A 212 -8.99 6.85 -16.90
C ILE A 212 -9.73 6.23 -15.72
N LYS A 213 -11.06 6.34 -15.70
CA LYS A 213 -11.94 5.77 -14.67
C LYS A 213 -12.16 4.26 -14.86
N LYS A 214 -11.07 3.53 -15.03
CA LYS A 214 -11.03 2.07 -15.18
C LYS A 214 -9.84 1.56 -14.40
N SER A 215 -10.06 0.48 -13.65
CA SER A 215 -9.00 -0.21 -12.92
C SER A 215 -8.04 -0.88 -13.89
N LEU A 216 -6.80 -0.39 -13.95
CA LEU A 216 -5.75 -0.95 -14.81
C LEU A 216 -4.61 -1.61 -14.03
N VAL A 217 -4.51 -1.32 -12.73
CA VAL A 217 -3.51 -1.88 -11.81
C VAL A 217 -4.20 -2.76 -10.77
N PHE A 218 -3.58 -3.90 -10.43
CA PHE A 218 -3.96 -4.73 -9.30
C PHE A 218 -2.91 -4.59 -8.20
N HIS A 219 -3.19 -3.73 -7.23
CA HIS A 219 -2.29 -3.46 -6.11
C HIS A 219 -2.41 -4.54 -5.03
N ARG A 220 -1.33 -5.26 -4.76
CA ARG A 220 -1.31 -6.42 -3.88
C ARG A 220 -1.29 -5.99 -2.42
N MET A 221 -2.22 -6.54 -1.64
CA MET A 221 -2.28 -6.34 -0.20
C MET A 221 -1.53 -7.43 0.56
N TYR A 222 -1.14 -7.12 1.80
CA TYR A 222 -0.50 -8.04 2.73
C TYR A 222 0.85 -8.62 2.25
N ASN A 223 1.54 -7.93 1.34
CA ASN A 223 2.95 -8.23 1.09
C ASN A 223 3.76 -7.83 2.35
N PHE A 224 4.08 -8.80 3.19
CA PHE A 224 4.82 -8.58 4.42
C PHE A 224 6.22 -8.00 4.19
N ASN A 225 6.82 -8.28 3.03
CA ASN A 225 8.15 -7.80 2.66
C ASN A 225 8.12 -6.39 2.02
N SER A 226 6.95 -5.76 1.88
CA SER A 226 6.84 -4.41 1.33
C SER A 226 7.65 -3.41 2.14
N LEU A 227 8.36 -2.52 1.45
CA LEU A 227 9.23 -1.53 2.10
C LEU A 227 8.46 -0.59 3.05
N SER A 228 7.22 -0.22 2.67
CA SER A 228 6.29 0.60 3.47
C SER A 228 5.96 -0.01 4.85
N ASN A 229 6.14 -1.32 5.02
CA ASN A 229 5.98 -2.01 6.29
C ASN A 229 7.11 -1.77 7.29
N THR A 230 8.21 -1.16 6.84
CA THR A 230 9.41 -0.88 7.65
C THR A 230 9.63 0.60 7.91
N LYS A 231 8.63 1.44 7.59
CA LYS A 231 8.65 2.91 7.77
C LYS A 231 9.06 3.37 9.16
N GLU A 232 8.77 2.58 10.19
CA GLU A 232 9.03 2.91 11.60
C GLU A 232 10.51 3.08 11.91
N GLN A 233 11.39 2.39 11.17
CA GLN A 233 12.85 2.56 11.25
C GLN A 233 13.28 3.98 10.90
N ASN A 234 12.51 4.68 10.06
CA ASN A 234 12.74 6.06 9.64
C ASN A 234 11.44 6.85 9.62
N TRP A 235 10.69 6.80 10.71
CA TRP A 235 9.34 7.37 10.79
C TRP A 235 9.29 8.86 10.38
N LYS A 236 10.37 9.63 10.57
CA LYS A 236 10.47 11.04 10.14
C LYS A 236 10.34 11.28 8.63
N ASN A 237 10.52 10.26 7.78
CA ASN A 237 10.52 10.44 6.33
C ASN A 237 9.19 11.01 5.79
N GLY A 238 8.06 10.59 6.34
CA GLY A 238 6.74 11.16 5.98
C GLY A 238 6.64 12.66 6.26
N PHE A 239 7.21 13.14 7.37
CA PHE A 239 7.23 14.57 7.71
C PHE A 239 8.18 15.36 6.83
N LYS A 240 9.39 14.83 6.58
CA LYS A 240 10.36 15.42 5.64
C LYS A 240 9.79 15.55 4.23
N MET A 241 8.97 14.58 3.80
CA MET A 241 8.24 14.67 2.53
C MET A 241 7.29 15.87 2.52
N LEU A 242 6.46 16.06 3.55
CA LEU A 242 5.57 17.21 3.66
C LEU A 242 6.33 18.55 3.70
N GLU A 243 7.43 18.61 4.45
CA GLU A 243 8.31 19.78 4.49
C GLU A 243 8.88 20.10 3.11
N SER A 244 9.39 19.09 2.41
CA SER A 244 9.95 19.25 1.06
C SER A 244 8.90 19.76 0.07
N ILE A 245 7.67 19.25 0.14
CA ILE A 245 6.55 19.72 -0.70
C ILE A 245 6.23 21.18 -0.39
N ARG A 246 6.06 21.55 0.89
CA ARG A 246 5.76 22.94 1.27
C ARG A 246 6.85 23.90 0.82
N SER A 247 8.11 23.57 1.10
CA SER A 247 9.26 24.39 0.74
C SER A 247 9.34 24.59 -0.77
N GLU A 248 9.10 23.55 -1.56
CA GLU A 248 9.12 23.65 -3.01
C GLU A 248 7.92 24.45 -3.57
N LEU A 249 6.72 24.27 -3.00
CA LEU A 249 5.56 25.09 -3.35
C LEU A 249 5.81 26.58 -3.08
N LEU A 250 6.43 26.93 -1.96
CA LEU A 250 6.82 28.31 -1.64
C LEU A 250 7.88 28.82 -2.62
N ARG A 251 8.93 28.02 -2.88
CA ARG A 251 10.03 28.37 -3.79
C ARG A 251 9.56 28.62 -5.22
N GLN A 252 8.52 27.90 -5.66
CA GLN A 252 7.94 28.03 -7.01
C GLN A 252 6.81 29.06 -7.09
N ASP A 253 6.48 29.77 -6.01
CA ASP A 253 5.32 30.67 -5.92
C ASP A 253 3.99 29.97 -6.30
N LEU A 254 3.87 28.71 -5.86
CA LEU A 254 2.69 27.87 -6.06
C LEU A 254 1.91 27.65 -4.76
N TYR A 255 2.47 28.04 -3.61
CA TYR A 255 1.86 27.77 -2.32
C TYR A 255 0.49 28.47 -2.18
N SER A 256 0.37 29.74 -2.55
CA SER A 256 -0.92 30.46 -2.47
C SER A 256 -2.05 29.79 -3.26
N LEU A 257 -1.71 29.14 -4.38
CA LEU A 257 -2.65 28.38 -5.20
C LEU A 257 -3.03 27.03 -4.59
N TYR A 258 -2.08 26.35 -3.95
CA TYR A 258 -2.25 24.97 -3.46
C TYR A 258 -2.27 24.86 -1.94
N GLU A 259 -2.32 25.97 -1.19
CA GLU A 259 -2.26 26.03 0.26
C GLU A 259 -3.31 25.13 0.89
N GLN A 260 -4.56 25.27 0.45
CA GLN A 260 -5.66 24.44 0.93
C GLN A 260 -5.45 22.94 0.61
N SER A 261 -4.81 22.60 -0.52
CA SER A 261 -4.59 21.21 -0.94
C SER A 261 -3.52 20.56 -0.09
N PHE A 262 -2.44 21.32 0.12
CA PHE A 262 -1.34 20.97 0.99
C PHE A 262 -1.79 20.78 2.43
N VAL A 263 -2.53 21.75 3.00
CA VAL A 263 -3.02 21.65 4.39
C VAL A 263 -3.92 20.44 4.56
N SER A 264 -4.85 20.19 3.62
CA SER A 264 -5.74 19.03 3.69
C SER A 264 -4.97 17.70 3.63
N ILE A 265 -4.01 17.52 2.71
CA ILE A 265 -3.20 16.29 2.71
C ILE A 265 -2.28 16.19 3.91
N ALA A 266 -1.79 17.31 4.46
CA ALA A 266 -0.87 17.28 5.58
C ALA A 266 -1.59 16.79 6.84
N ILE A 267 -2.83 17.22 7.07
CA ILE A 267 -3.67 16.72 8.17
C ILE A 267 -3.98 15.23 7.97
N GLU A 268 -4.54 14.86 6.81
CA GLU A 268 -4.92 13.47 6.50
C GLU A 268 -3.72 12.52 6.63
N PHE A 269 -2.62 12.85 5.94
CA PHE A 269 -1.43 12.01 5.91
C PHE A 269 -0.83 11.79 7.30
N GLN A 270 -0.71 12.83 8.12
CA GLN A 270 -0.10 12.69 9.45
C GLN A 270 -0.90 11.75 10.36
N VAL A 271 -2.23 11.87 10.33
CA VAL A 271 -3.12 11.01 11.13
C VAL A 271 -3.04 9.56 10.63
N ASP A 272 -3.18 9.35 9.32
CA ASP A 272 -3.13 8.00 8.74
C ASP A 272 -1.76 7.35 8.93
N TYR A 273 -0.69 8.13 8.78
CA TYR A 273 0.67 7.68 8.96
C TYR A 273 0.92 7.22 10.41
N LEU A 274 0.48 8.01 11.41
CA LEU A 274 0.52 7.65 12.82
C LEU A 274 -0.32 6.38 13.12
N LYS A 275 -1.56 6.31 12.63
CA LYS A 275 -2.47 5.16 12.85
C LYS A 275 -1.96 3.86 12.22
N SER A 276 -1.09 3.98 11.22
CA SER A 276 -0.48 2.83 10.53
C SER A 276 0.78 2.27 11.21
N MET A 277 1.18 2.82 12.36
CA MET A 277 2.32 2.34 13.17
C MET A 277 1.90 1.25 14.15
N PHE A 278 2.79 0.28 14.35
CA PHE A 278 2.70 -0.88 15.23
C PHE A 278 3.80 -0.87 16.31
N GLU A 279 4.97 -0.26 16.06
CA GLU A 279 6.06 -0.16 17.02
C GLU A 279 5.83 0.98 18.00
N LYS A 280 5.82 0.64 19.30
CA LYS A 280 5.42 1.55 20.38
C LYS A 280 6.26 2.83 20.40
N ASN A 281 7.58 2.72 20.24
CA ASN A 281 8.45 3.91 20.34
C ASN A 281 8.27 4.81 19.11
N ALA A 282 8.25 4.25 17.90
CA ALA A 282 7.96 5.01 16.67
C ALA A 282 6.60 5.70 16.75
N PHE A 283 5.55 5.01 17.20
CA PHE A 283 4.23 5.61 17.42
C PHE A 283 4.29 6.78 18.40
N PHE A 284 4.90 6.59 19.58
CA PHE A 284 4.99 7.64 20.59
C PHE A 284 5.79 8.85 20.09
N GLN A 285 6.95 8.60 19.46
CA GLN A 285 7.79 9.67 18.90
C GLN A 285 7.07 10.42 17.79
N CYS A 286 6.37 9.71 16.89
CA CYS A 286 5.56 10.31 15.84
C CYS A 286 4.42 11.16 16.43
N TYR A 287 3.71 10.64 17.43
CA TYR A 287 2.65 11.35 18.15
C TYR A 287 3.15 12.68 18.71
N GLN A 288 4.26 12.67 19.46
CA GLN A 288 4.83 13.89 20.02
C GLN A 288 5.35 14.83 18.92
N TYR A 289 5.95 14.31 17.86
CA TYR A 289 6.48 15.11 16.77
C TYR A 289 5.39 15.90 16.02
N ILE A 290 4.18 15.33 15.89
CA ILE A 290 3.03 16.06 15.34
C ILE A 290 2.73 17.30 16.20
N LYS A 291 2.66 17.13 17.53
CA LYS A 291 2.32 18.19 18.50
C LYS A 291 3.41 19.26 18.61
N GLU A 292 4.66 18.83 18.77
CA GLU A 292 5.76 19.70 19.20
C GLU A 292 6.53 20.32 18.03
N VAL A 293 6.48 19.70 16.86
CA VAL A 293 7.27 20.15 15.70
C VAL A 293 6.38 20.49 14.52
N THR A 294 5.50 19.57 14.14
CA THR A 294 4.78 19.69 12.86
C THR A 294 3.70 20.77 12.92
N GLU A 295 2.87 20.75 13.96
CA GLU A 295 1.82 21.77 14.12
C GLU A 295 2.40 23.18 14.33
N PRO A 296 3.42 23.42 15.18
CA PRO A 296 4.04 24.74 15.29
C PRO A 296 4.66 25.24 13.97
N ASN A 297 5.19 24.34 13.14
CA ASN A 297 5.79 24.68 11.84
C ASN A 297 4.73 25.00 10.77
N PHE A 298 3.74 24.13 10.60
CA PHE A 298 2.73 24.25 9.53
C PHE A 298 1.52 25.08 9.93
N ARG A 299 1.19 25.15 11.23
CA ARG A 299 -0.01 25.80 11.80
C ARG A 299 -1.29 25.32 11.12
N LEU A 300 -1.47 24.01 10.97
CA LEU A 300 -2.56 23.45 10.16
C LEU A 300 -3.94 23.72 10.78
N MET A 301 -4.03 23.81 12.11
CA MET A 301 -5.31 24.01 12.81
C MET A 301 -5.90 25.41 12.63
N GLN A 302 -5.11 26.41 12.21
CA GLN A 302 -5.64 27.75 11.94
C GLN A 302 -6.64 27.77 10.77
N TYR A 303 -6.66 26.70 9.97
CA TYR A 303 -7.53 26.54 8.79
C TYR A 303 -8.73 25.59 9.04
N GLN A 304 -8.99 25.23 10.30
CA GLN A 304 -10.15 24.39 10.65
C GLN A 304 -11.46 25.06 10.19
N GLY A 305 -12.31 24.28 9.51
CA GLY A 305 -13.65 24.72 9.07
C GLY A 305 -13.67 25.67 7.87
N THR A 306 -12.50 26.08 7.36
CA THR A 306 -12.40 26.95 6.17
C THR A 306 -11.88 26.20 4.94
N TYR A 307 -11.05 25.18 5.16
CA TYR A 307 -10.42 24.39 4.10
C TYR A 307 -11.14 23.06 3.83
N LEU A 308 -10.74 22.35 2.76
CA LEU A 308 -11.35 21.08 2.30
C LEU A 308 -11.04 19.87 3.20
N CYS A 309 -10.58 20.11 4.41
CA CYS A 309 -10.22 19.06 5.33
C CYS A 309 -11.48 18.31 5.74
N ARG A 310 -11.47 16.97 5.63
CA ARG A 310 -12.60 16.17 6.09
C ARG A 310 -12.77 16.39 7.59
N GLU A 311 -14.00 16.61 8.03
CA GLU A 311 -14.29 16.85 9.46
C GLU A 311 -13.72 15.74 10.35
N LYS A 312 -13.78 14.49 9.88
CA LYS A 312 -13.17 13.34 10.54
C LYS A 312 -11.66 13.52 10.74
N ASP A 313 -10.93 13.90 9.71
CA ASP A 313 -9.47 14.01 9.76
C ASP A 313 -9.04 15.18 10.65
N VAL A 314 -9.74 16.32 10.55
CA VAL A 314 -9.50 17.47 11.43
C VAL A 314 -9.79 17.11 12.88
N SER A 315 -10.89 16.40 13.15
CA SER A 315 -11.24 15.93 14.49
C SER A 315 -10.17 15.00 15.05
N GLN A 316 -9.68 14.04 14.25
CA GLN A 316 -8.64 13.11 14.68
C GLN A 316 -7.28 13.79 14.88
N TYR A 317 -6.91 14.74 14.03
CA TYR A 317 -5.69 15.53 14.20
C TYR A 317 -5.79 16.42 15.44
N LYS A 318 -6.94 17.05 15.68
CA LYS A 318 -7.22 17.81 16.91
C LYS A 318 -7.09 16.93 18.15
N GLN A 319 -7.58 15.69 18.12
CA GLN A 319 -7.38 14.74 19.22
C GLN A 319 -5.89 14.48 19.49
N VAL A 320 -5.07 14.30 18.46
CA VAL A 320 -3.60 14.16 18.63
C VAL A 320 -3.01 15.38 19.35
N LEU A 321 -3.46 16.60 19.02
CA LEU A 321 -2.94 17.83 19.62
C LEU A 321 -3.40 18.03 21.07
N GLU A 322 -4.65 17.70 21.38
CA GLU A 322 -5.28 18.06 22.66
C GLU A 322 -5.24 16.96 23.72
N THR A 323 -4.99 15.71 23.31
CA THR A 323 -5.01 14.58 24.25
C THR A 323 -3.60 14.09 24.61
N GLU A 324 -3.51 13.42 25.75
CA GLU A 324 -2.36 12.61 26.09
C GLU A 324 -2.35 11.33 25.24
N VAL A 325 -1.17 10.78 24.99
CA VAL A 325 -1.02 9.62 24.10
C VAL A 325 -1.85 8.41 24.55
N GLN A 326 -2.04 8.22 25.87
CA GLN A 326 -2.84 7.13 26.42
C GLN A 326 -4.33 7.31 26.10
N ASP A 327 -4.83 8.54 26.18
CA ASP A 327 -6.22 8.87 25.87
C ASP A 327 -6.48 8.74 24.37
N PHE A 328 -5.54 9.18 23.54
CA PHE A 328 -5.62 8.98 22.09
C PHE A 328 -5.65 7.50 21.73
N LEU A 329 -4.77 6.68 22.33
CA LEU A 329 -4.80 5.23 22.15
C LEU A 329 -6.13 4.61 22.59
N PHE A 330 -6.72 5.09 23.69
CA PHE A 330 -8.04 4.67 24.13
C PHE A 330 -9.14 5.02 23.10
N VAL A 331 -9.11 6.24 22.54
CA VAL A 331 -10.04 6.63 21.46
C VAL A 331 -9.86 5.74 20.23
N LEU A 332 -8.62 5.44 19.81
CA LEU A 332 -8.38 4.52 18.69
C LEU A 332 -8.94 3.11 18.95
N LEU A 333 -8.80 2.61 20.19
CA LEU A 333 -9.37 1.33 20.58
C LEU A 333 -10.91 1.37 20.52
N ARG A 334 -11.52 2.48 20.96
CA ARG A 334 -12.97 2.71 20.89
C ARG A 334 -13.48 2.85 19.46
N GLU A 335 -12.75 3.52 18.57
CA GLU A 335 -13.10 3.57 17.13
C GLU A 335 -13.08 2.16 16.51
N LYS A 336 -12.08 1.35 16.86
CA LYS A 336 -12.03 -0.06 16.44
C LYS A 336 -13.20 -0.85 17.03
N GLU A 337 -13.53 -0.63 18.30
CA GLU A 337 -14.69 -1.22 18.98
C GLU A 337 -16.02 -0.82 18.30
N ASP A 338 -16.20 0.46 17.96
CA ASP A 338 -17.40 0.97 17.29
C ASP A 338 -17.55 0.44 15.87
N ILE A 339 -16.44 0.27 15.13
CA ILE A 339 -16.46 -0.41 13.82
C ILE A 339 -16.93 -1.86 14.00
N ILE A 340 -16.42 -2.55 15.01
CA ILE A 340 -16.84 -3.91 15.38
C ILE A 340 -18.35 -3.92 15.72
N ILE A 341 -18.82 -3.00 16.58
CA ILE A 341 -20.22 -2.91 17.02
C ILE A 341 -21.17 -2.55 15.87
N ARG A 342 -20.85 -1.51 15.07
CA ARG A 342 -21.71 -0.98 13.99
C ARG A 342 -21.83 -1.92 12.81
N THR A 343 -20.82 -2.73 12.53
CA THR A 343 -20.89 -3.79 11.51
C THR A 343 -21.71 -5.00 11.98
N ARG A 344 -22.29 -4.98 13.19
CA ARG A 344 -22.98 -6.11 13.86
C ARG A 344 -22.12 -7.38 13.94
N GLN A 345 -20.79 -7.27 13.82
CA GLN A 345 -19.89 -8.35 14.18
C GLN A 345 -19.69 -8.27 15.69
N LYS A 346 -20.19 -9.24 16.45
CA LYS A 346 -19.70 -9.44 17.83
C LYS A 346 -18.22 -9.80 17.70
N GLY A 347 -17.35 -8.81 17.71
CA GLY A 347 -15.92 -9.00 17.49
C GLY A 347 -15.32 -9.81 18.62
N TRP A 348 -14.75 -10.94 18.30
CA TRP A 348 -14.00 -11.80 19.20
C TRP A 348 -12.58 -11.28 19.24
N VAL A 349 -12.16 -10.73 20.39
CA VAL A 349 -10.77 -10.30 20.58
C VAL A 349 -9.86 -11.52 20.66
N PHE A 350 -8.77 -11.50 19.90
CA PHE A 350 -7.78 -12.56 19.93
C PHE A 350 -7.19 -12.72 21.34
N PRO A 351 -7.07 -13.95 21.88
CA PRO A 351 -6.61 -14.18 23.25
C PRO A 351 -5.08 -14.09 23.33
N TYR A 352 -4.52 -12.88 23.21
CA TYR A 352 -3.08 -12.62 23.23
C TYR A 352 -2.34 -13.19 24.46
N ARG A 353 -3.06 -13.47 25.56
CA ARG A 353 -2.46 -14.10 26.76
C ARG A 353 -2.25 -15.61 26.63
N LEU A 354 -3.00 -16.28 25.76
CA LEU A 354 -2.94 -17.74 25.60
C LEU A 354 -1.87 -18.17 24.59
N VAL A 355 -1.51 -17.29 23.67
CA VAL A 355 -0.60 -17.59 22.56
C VAL A 355 0.68 -16.79 22.75
N PRO A 356 1.86 -17.42 22.83
CA PRO A 356 3.13 -16.68 22.88
C PRO A 356 3.36 -15.84 21.62
N SER A 357 3.87 -14.62 21.79
CA SER A 357 4.24 -13.74 20.67
C SER A 357 5.40 -14.34 19.87
N GLY A 358 5.42 -14.10 18.56
CA GLY A 358 6.46 -14.56 17.64
C GLY A 358 6.37 -16.04 17.28
N CYS A 359 5.35 -16.78 17.71
CA CYS A 359 5.18 -18.18 17.35
C CYS A 359 4.59 -18.37 15.95
N ARG A 360 4.68 -19.58 15.42
CA ARG A 360 3.91 -20.06 14.26
C ARG A 360 2.60 -20.66 14.76
N LEU A 361 1.48 -20.00 14.47
CA LEU A 361 0.16 -20.38 14.97
C LEU A 361 -0.71 -21.00 13.87
N LEU A 362 -1.39 -22.10 14.19
CA LEU A 362 -2.45 -22.67 13.36
C LEU A 362 -3.80 -22.51 14.07
N ILE A 363 -4.73 -21.77 13.48
CA ILE A 363 -6.09 -21.61 13.99
C ILE A 363 -6.96 -22.74 13.43
N TYR A 364 -7.53 -23.57 14.30
CA TYR A 364 -8.49 -24.61 13.92
C TYR A 364 -9.92 -24.12 14.12
N GLY A 365 -10.63 -23.92 13.01
CA GLY A 365 -11.99 -23.39 12.96
C GLY A 365 -12.03 -22.05 12.23
N ALA A 366 -12.73 -21.99 11.10
CA ALA A 366 -12.92 -20.79 10.30
C ALA A 366 -14.37 -20.28 10.32
N GLY A 367 -15.05 -20.49 11.45
CA GLY A 367 -16.22 -19.71 11.80
C GLY A 367 -15.88 -18.24 12.06
N MET A 368 -16.87 -17.46 12.50
CA MET A 368 -16.72 -16.02 12.77
C MET A 368 -15.51 -15.70 13.67
N ILE A 369 -15.34 -16.45 14.77
CA ILE A 369 -14.25 -16.27 15.75
C ILE A 369 -12.86 -16.44 15.10
N GLY A 370 -12.64 -17.58 14.43
CA GLY A 370 -11.32 -17.89 13.86
C GLY A 370 -10.92 -16.95 12.73
N LYS A 371 -11.90 -16.49 11.94
CA LYS A 371 -11.68 -15.48 10.89
C LYS A 371 -11.23 -14.14 11.47
N GLU A 372 -11.89 -13.68 12.53
CA GLU A 372 -11.53 -12.43 13.19
C GLU A 372 -10.20 -12.52 13.94
N TYR A 373 -9.89 -13.68 14.52
CA TYR A 373 -8.57 -13.95 15.12
C TYR A 373 -7.47 -13.90 14.07
N TYR A 374 -7.70 -14.53 12.91
CA TYR A 374 -6.78 -14.47 11.78
C TYR A 374 -6.56 -13.02 11.33
N ASP A 375 -7.62 -12.26 11.08
CA ASP A 375 -7.51 -10.86 10.66
C ASP A 375 -6.73 -10.01 11.68
N GLN A 376 -6.98 -10.18 12.98
CA GLN A 376 -6.25 -9.48 14.04
C GLN A 376 -4.75 -9.83 14.05
N LEU A 377 -4.41 -11.10 13.91
CA LEU A 377 -3.01 -11.52 13.91
C LEU A 377 -2.25 -11.04 12.67
N MET A 378 -2.91 -11.04 11.51
CA MET A 378 -2.34 -10.55 10.26
C MET A 378 -2.08 -9.04 10.31
N GLN A 379 -2.97 -8.29 10.96
CA GLN A 379 -2.80 -6.85 11.16
C GLN A 379 -1.72 -6.52 12.20
N THR A 380 -1.64 -7.28 13.30
CA THR A 380 -0.74 -6.97 14.41
C THR A 380 0.66 -7.55 14.29
N ARG A 381 0.86 -8.54 13.41
CA ARG A 381 2.12 -9.32 13.32
C ARG A 381 2.52 -9.96 14.65
N TYR A 382 1.53 -10.29 15.46
CA TYR A 382 1.77 -10.86 16.79
C TYR A 382 2.45 -12.24 16.73
N CYS A 383 2.19 -12.99 15.65
CA CYS A 383 2.77 -14.29 15.34
C CYS A 383 3.69 -14.18 14.11
N GLU A 384 4.77 -14.95 14.06
CA GLU A 384 5.67 -15.04 12.89
C GLU A 384 4.92 -15.56 11.66
N LYS A 385 4.06 -16.55 11.88
CA LYS A 385 3.26 -17.20 10.84
C LYS A 385 1.89 -17.56 11.37
N VAL A 386 0.85 -17.37 10.56
CA VAL A 386 -0.53 -17.74 10.92
C VAL A 386 -1.15 -18.52 9.79
N LYS A 387 -1.69 -19.70 10.11
CA LYS A 387 -2.54 -20.51 9.22
C LYS A 387 -3.91 -20.67 9.83
N ILE A 388 -4.93 -20.88 9.01
CA ILE A 388 -6.28 -21.19 9.49
C ILE A 388 -6.85 -22.36 8.70
N VAL A 389 -7.41 -23.34 9.42
CA VAL A 389 -7.97 -24.56 8.83
C VAL A 389 -9.41 -24.77 9.27
N ASP A 390 -10.19 -25.42 8.42
CA ASP A 390 -11.55 -25.85 8.77
C ASP A 390 -11.95 -27.11 7.99
N LYS A 391 -12.78 -27.98 8.57
CA LYS A 391 -13.32 -29.15 7.84
C LYS A 391 -14.09 -28.73 6.58
N GLN A 392 -14.72 -27.56 6.61
CA GLN A 392 -15.44 -26.96 5.48
C GLN A 392 -14.60 -25.89 4.77
N TRP A 393 -13.27 -26.03 4.73
CA TRP A 393 -12.35 -25.01 4.23
C TRP A 393 -12.73 -24.39 2.88
N LYS A 394 -13.22 -25.19 1.93
CA LYS A 394 -13.67 -24.71 0.61
C LYS A 394 -14.83 -23.71 0.70
N GLN A 395 -15.72 -23.86 1.68
CA GLN A 395 -16.88 -22.99 1.89
C GLN A 395 -16.56 -21.82 2.82
N CYS A 396 -15.61 -22.01 3.74
CA CYS A 396 -15.25 -21.00 4.72
C CYS A 396 -14.21 -19.99 4.23
N ARG A 397 -13.48 -20.27 3.15
CA ARG A 397 -12.47 -19.36 2.59
C ARG A 397 -13.11 -18.05 2.11
N THR A 398 -12.46 -16.91 2.40
CA THR A 398 -12.90 -15.57 1.97
C THR A 398 -11.71 -14.73 1.50
N ILE A 399 -11.97 -13.55 0.92
CA ILE A 399 -10.97 -12.53 0.52
C ILE A 399 -9.89 -12.28 1.57
N ARG A 400 -10.28 -12.27 2.85
CA ARG A 400 -9.41 -11.89 3.96
C ARG A 400 -8.80 -13.09 4.68
N VAL A 401 -9.44 -14.26 4.60
CA VAL A 401 -9.09 -15.43 5.43
C VAL A 401 -8.89 -16.68 4.58
N PRO A 402 -7.65 -17.20 4.45
CA PRO A 402 -7.29 -18.30 3.56
C PRO A 402 -7.50 -19.64 4.27
N VAL A 403 -8.74 -20.08 4.37
CA VAL A 403 -9.02 -21.33 5.06
C VAL A 403 -8.49 -22.52 4.27
N GLU A 404 -7.61 -23.30 4.90
CA GLU A 404 -6.93 -24.46 4.33
C GLU A 404 -7.50 -25.79 4.84
N ASP A 405 -7.13 -26.89 4.16
CA ASP A 405 -7.48 -28.24 4.58
C ASP A 405 -6.82 -28.59 5.93
N PRO A 406 -7.57 -29.07 6.95
CA PRO A 406 -7.01 -29.49 8.22
C PRO A 406 -5.88 -30.52 8.12
N GLN A 407 -5.78 -31.29 7.04
CA GLN A 407 -4.71 -32.26 6.83
C GLN A 407 -3.31 -31.62 6.82
N ILE A 408 -3.17 -30.30 6.58
CA ILE A 408 -1.87 -29.60 6.67
C ILE A 408 -1.24 -29.67 8.06
N VAL A 409 -2.02 -29.99 9.10
CA VAL A 409 -1.50 -30.22 10.47
C VAL A 409 -0.42 -31.32 10.46
N LYS A 410 -0.47 -32.28 9.53
CA LYS A 410 0.57 -33.32 9.38
C LYS A 410 1.94 -32.77 9.01
N ASN A 411 2.00 -31.59 8.40
CA ASN A 411 3.26 -31.00 7.96
C ASN A 411 4.08 -30.46 9.15
N GLY A 412 3.48 -30.32 10.34
CA GLY A 412 4.16 -29.89 11.56
C GLY A 412 4.68 -28.45 11.55
N ASP A 413 4.26 -27.64 10.58
CA ASP A 413 4.69 -26.25 10.41
C ASP A 413 3.89 -25.28 11.29
N PHE A 414 3.95 -25.50 12.61
CA PHE A 414 3.38 -24.66 13.66
C PHE A 414 4.01 -25.00 15.03
N ASP A 415 3.97 -24.04 15.95
CA ASP A 415 4.35 -24.24 17.35
C ASP A 415 3.11 -24.54 18.20
N TYR A 416 1.99 -23.87 17.91
CA TYR A 416 0.71 -24.01 18.63
C TYR A 416 -0.48 -24.14 17.68
N ILE A 417 -1.52 -24.84 18.12
CA ILE A 417 -2.84 -24.89 17.47
C ILE A 417 -3.88 -24.22 18.37
N LEU A 418 -4.53 -23.16 17.90
CA LEU A 418 -5.64 -22.51 18.62
C LEU A 418 -6.98 -22.98 18.06
N ILE A 419 -7.75 -23.74 18.84
CA ILE A 419 -9.11 -24.14 18.49
C ILE A 419 -10.08 -22.99 18.78
N SER A 420 -10.64 -22.39 17.73
CA SER A 420 -11.54 -21.23 17.78
C SER A 420 -13.03 -21.63 17.78
N ILE A 421 -13.33 -22.89 18.05
CA ILE A 421 -14.69 -23.45 18.02
C ILE A 421 -15.37 -23.31 19.38
N GLY A 422 -16.50 -22.57 19.42
CA GLY A 422 -17.25 -22.32 20.66
C GLY A 422 -17.97 -23.54 21.23
N ASN A 423 -18.43 -24.47 20.39
CA ASN A 423 -19.11 -25.69 20.83
C ASN A 423 -18.12 -26.67 21.50
N GLN A 424 -18.42 -27.08 22.74
CA GLN A 424 -17.54 -27.93 23.54
C GLN A 424 -17.38 -29.34 22.95
N GLU A 425 -18.46 -30.00 22.57
CA GLU A 425 -18.39 -31.35 21.98
C GLU A 425 -17.57 -31.38 20.69
N VAL A 426 -17.72 -30.37 19.84
CA VAL A 426 -16.96 -30.28 18.59
C VAL A 426 -15.48 -30.05 18.88
N ARG A 427 -15.17 -29.19 19.86
CA ARG A 427 -13.80 -28.92 20.30
C ARG A 427 -13.12 -30.17 20.85
N ASP A 428 -13.82 -30.94 21.67
CA ASP A 428 -13.29 -32.19 22.25
C ASP A 428 -13.02 -33.24 21.15
N LYS A 429 -13.91 -33.33 20.14
CA LYS A 429 -13.67 -34.15 18.94
C LYS A 429 -12.44 -33.69 18.15
N VAL A 430 -12.22 -32.39 18.04
CA VAL A 430 -11.02 -31.84 17.36
C VAL A 430 -9.77 -32.14 18.17
N LYS A 431 -9.80 -32.01 19.50
CA LYS A 431 -8.66 -32.37 20.36
C LYS A 431 -8.27 -33.84 20.21
N LEU A 432 -9.24 -34.75 20.26
CA LEU A 432 -9.01 -36.18 20.06
C LEU A 432 -8.37 -36.43 18.69
N TRP A 433 -8.93 -35.84 17.63
CA TRP A 433 -8.38 -35.97 16.29
C TRP A 433 -6.95 -35.43 16.16
N LEU A 434 -6.62 -34.31 16.81
CA LEU A 434 -5.25 -33.77 16.86
C LEU A 434 -4.31 -34.71 17.64
N GLY A 435 -4.79 -35.30 18.74
CA GLY A 435 -4.06 -36.30 19.52
C GLY A 435 -3.75 -37.55 18.71
N ASP A 436 -4.72 -38.06 17.94
CA ASP A 436 -4.56 -39.20 17.02
C ASP A 436 -3.52 -38.90 15.91
N MET A 437 -3.30 -37.62 15.60
CA MET A 437 -2.26 -37.16 14.68
C MET A 437 -0.90 -36.96 15.34
N GLY A 438 -0.76 -37.26 16.63
CA GLY A 438 0.49 -37.14 17.39
C GLY A 438 0.79 -35.72 17.89
N ILE A 439 -0.20 -34.81 17.88
CA ILE A 439 0.00 -33.46 18.40
C ILE A 439 -0.08 -33.51 19.93
N LYS A 440 1.00 -33.04 20.59
CA LYS A 440 1.07 -32.99 22.05
C LYS A 440 0.04 -32.01 22.61
N GLU A 441 -0.54 -32.36 23.76
CA GLU A 441 -1.62 -31.60 24.38
C GLU A 441 -1.21 -30.17 24.79
N ASP A 442 0.04 -29.97 25.19
CA ASP A 442 0.61 -28.65 25.54
C ASP A 442 0.70 -27.69 24.35
N LYS A 443 0.60 -28.20 23.12
CA LYS A 443 0.53 -27.38 21.89
C LYS A 443 -0.89 -27.01 21.48
N ILE A 444 -1.92 -27.56 22.13
CA ILE A 444 -3.33 -27.36 21.75
C ILE A 444 -3.97 -26.34 22.69
N LEU A 445 -4.19 -25.14 22.16
CA LEU A 445 -4.78 -23.99 22.85
C LEU A 445 -6.27 -23.87 22.49
N TYR A 446 -7.09 -23.36 23.41
CA TYR A 446 -8.50 -23.06 23.14
C TYR A 446 -9.03 -22.02 24.12
N VAL A 447 -10.03 -21.24 23.70
CA VAL A 447 -10.67 -20.22 24.54
C VAL A 447 -11.90 -20.81 25.24
N GLY A 448 -11.88 -20.94 26.57
CA GLY A 448 -13.06 -21.36 27.34
C GLY A 448 -14.21 -20.33 27.28
N LYS A 449 -15.44 -20.73 27.65
CA LYS A 449 -16.64 -19.86 27.63
C LYS A 449 -16.50 -18.53 28.41
N ASN A 450 -15.47 -18.41 29.26
CA ASN A 450 -15.23 -17.25 30.13
C ASN A 450 -13.90 -16.53 29.86
N GLY A 451 -13.25 -16.74 28.71
CA GLY A 451 -11.94 -16.12 28.43
C GLY A 451 -10.82 -16.58 29.38
N LYS A 452 -10.99 -17.77 29.98
CA LYS A 452 -9.98 -18.53 30.70
C LYS A 452 -9.64 -19.79 29.94
#